data_AF-B9BZY9-F1
#
_entry.id   AF-B9BZY9-F1
#
_cell.length_a   1.000
_cell.length_b   1.000
_cell.length_c   1.000
_cell.angle_alpha   90.00
_cell.angle_beta   90.00
_cell.angle_gamma   90.00
#
_symmetry.space_group_name_H-M   'P 1'
#
loop_
_entity.id
_entity.type
_entity.pdbx_description
1 polymer ?
#
loop_
_entity_poly.entity_id
_entity_poly.type
_entity_poly.pdbx_seq_one_letter_code
_entity_poly.pdbx_strand_id
1 'polypeptide(L)' 'MNADEYAIMKHMHRAGDEKRSVLILHPDNWEEWLTTPNIEAARAMLQLYSVEDMVAVPAMQE' A
#
# COMPACT_ATOMS: atom_id res chain seq x y z
N MET A 1 3.01 -5.73 0.37
CA MET A 1 4.32 -5.07 0.45
C MET A 1 4.77 -5.03 1.89
N ASN A 2 6.06 -5.30 2.15
CA ASN A 2 6.63 -5.01 3.47
C ASN A 2 6.51 -3.49 3.70
N ALA A 3 6.16 -3.10 4.93
CA ALA A 3 5.84 -1.75 5.32
C ALA A 3 6.43 -1.39 6.69
N ASP A 4 7.52 -2.06 7.09
CA ASP A 4 8.12 -1.90 8.43
C ASP A 4 8.58 -0.44 8.66
N GLU A 5 9.11 0.21 7.63
CA GLU A 5 9.58 1.60 7.69
C GLU A 5 8.55 2.62 7.17
N TYR A 6 7.35 2.16 6.77
CA TYR A 6 6.33 3.05 6.21
C TYR A 6 5.70 3.91 7.31
N ALA A 7 5.66 5.23 7.09
CA ALA A 7 5.36 6.22 8.13
C ALA A 7 4.04 5.97 8.89
N ILE A 8 3.01 5.45 8.21
CA ILE A 8 1.73 5.11 8.83
C ILE A 8 1.73 3.67 9.38
N MET A 9 2.09 2.69 8.53
CA MET A 9 1.93 1.26 8.85
C MET A 9 2.89 0.78 9.95
N LYS A 10 4.02 1.45 10.19
CA LYS A 10 4.93 1.13 11.30
C LYS A 10 4.28 1.25 12.68
N HIS A 11 3.19 2.03 12.77
CA HIS A 11 2.39 2.21 13.98
C HIS A 11 1.15 1.30 14.04
N MET A 12 0.89 0.53 12.98
CA MET A 12 -0.25 -0.39 12.87
C MET A 12 0.18 -1.82 13.18
N HIS A 13 -0.76 -2.77 13.26
CA HIS A 13 -0.53 -4.19 13.60
C HIS A 13 0.04 -4.39 15.02
N ARG A 14 0.11 -5.64 15.50
CA ARG A 14 0.70 -5.93 16.82
C ARG A 14 2.20 -5.65 16.82
N ALA A 15 2.73 -5.30 18.00
CA ALA A 15 4.17 -5.08 18.17
C ALA A 15 4.94 -6.39 17.95
N GLY A 16 6.05 -6.33 17.21
CA GLY A 16 6.87 -7.51 16.85
C GLY A 16 6.41 -8.26 15.60
N ASP A 17 5.19 -8.03 15.12
CA ASP A 17 4.72 -8.60 13.84
C ASP A 17 5.26 -7.78 12.66
N GLU A 18 5.59 -8.47 11.55
CA GLU A 18 5.92 -7.84 10.27
C GLU A 18 4.78 -6.89 9.85
N LYS A 19 5.14 -5.66 9.50
CA LYS A 19 4.18 -4.69 8.99
C LYS A 19 3.99 -4.94 7.51
N ARG A 20 2.75 -5.23 7.12
CA ARG A 20 2.38 -5.41 5.72
C ARG A 20 1.34 -4.40 5.30
N SER A 21 1.51 -3.86 4.10
CA SER A 21 0.49 -3.07 3.43
C SER A 21 -0.06 -3.80 2.21
N VAL A 22 -1.33 -3.51 1.91
CA VAL A 22 -1.93 -3.77 0.61
C VAL A 22 -1.37 -2.78 -0.42
N LEU A 23 -1.52 -3.13 -1.70
CA LEU A 23 -1.24 -2.21 -2.80
C LEU A 23 -2.49 -1.36 -3.05
N ILE A 24 -2.32 -0.04 -3.08
CA ILE A 24 -3.35 0.90 -3.51
C ILE A 24 -2.86 1.47 -4.85
N LEU A 25 -3.65 1.30 -5.91
CA LEU A 25 -3.31 1.77 -7.24
C LEU A 25 -3.85 3.18 -7.46
N HIS A 26 -3.03 4.05 -8.04
CA HIS A 26 -3.50 5.33 -8.56
C HIS A 26 -4.51 5.07 -9.71
N PRO A 27 -5.60 5.85 -9.83
CA PRO A 27 -6.59 5.68 -10.90
C PRO A 27 -6.00 5.61 -12.31
N ASP A 28 -4.97 6.40 -12.58
CA ASP A 28 -4.27 6.44 -13.87
C ASP A 28 -3.58 5.11 -14.24
N ASN A 29 -3.35 4.22 -13.27
CA ASN A 29 -2.70 2.93 -13.49
C ASN A 29 -3.69 1.76 -13.62
N TRP A 30 -5.01 2.00 -13.52
CA TRP A 30 -5.99 0.91 -13.51
C TRP A 30 -6.02 0.10 -14.80
N GLU A 31 -6.04 0.78 -15.96
CA GLU A 31 -6.10 0.11 -17.25
C GLU A 31 -4.85 -0.77 -17.45
N GLU A 32 -3.67 -0.18 -17.31
CA GLU A 32 -2.39 -0.90 -17.44
C GLU A 32 -2.31 -2.08 -16.45
N TRP A 33 -2.73 -1.92 -15.19
CA TRP A 33 -2.75 -3.02 -14.23
C TRP A 33 -3.64 -4.19 -14.67
N LEU A 34 -4.81 -3.91 -15.24
CA LEU A 34 -5.78 -4.92 -15.63
C LEU A 34 -5.44 -5.63 -16.95
N THR A 35 -4.66 -4.99 -17.82
CA THR A 35 -4.46 -5.49 -19.20
C THR A 35 -3.02 -5.85 -19.53
N THR A 36 -2.03 -5.39 -18.76
CA THR A 36 -0.63 -5.52 -19.16
C THR A 36 -0.17 -6.98 -19.15
N PRO A 37 0.37 -7.51 -20.27
CA PRO A 37 1.05 -8.80 -20.27
C PRO A 37 2.50 -8.66 -19.76
N ASN A 38 2.97 -7.44 -19.53
CA ASN A 38 4.34 -7.16 -19.11
C ASN A 38 4.48 -7.29 -17.60
N ILE A 39 5.08 -8.40 -17.16
CA ILE A 39 5.31 -8.70 -15.74
C ILE A 39 6.17 -7.63 -15.07
N GLU A 40 7.14 -7.05 -15.77
CA GLU A 40 8.02 -6.03 -15.20
C GLU A 40 7.27 -4.70 -14.98
N ALA A 41 6.34 -4.34 -15.88
CA ALA A 41 5.46 -3.21 -15.68
C ALA A 41 4.57 -3.42 -14.45
N ALA A 42 3.96 -4.61 -14.31
CA ALA A 42 3.16 -4.95 -13.13
C ALA A 42 3.99 -4.93 -11.84
N ARG A 43 5.23 -5.43 -11.84
CA ARG A 43 6.15 -5.37 -10.69
C ARG A 43 6.51 -3.94 -10.31
N ALA A 44 6.73 -3.06 -11.29
CA ALA A 44 7.04 -1.66 -11.03
C ALA A 44 5.90 -0.94 -10.29
N MET A 45 4.65 -1.36 -10.50
CA MET A 45 3.49 -0.82 -9.79
C MET A 45 3.38 -1.28 -8.33
N LEU A 46 4.12 -2.31 -7.89
CA LEU A 46 4.05 -2.86 -6.54
C LEU A 46 4.78 -1.98 -5.52
N GLN A 47 4.34 -0.74 -5.36
CA GLN A 47 4.91 0.25 -4.45
C GLN A 47 3.96 0.53 -3.28
N LEU A 48 4.52 1.00 -2.16
CA LEU A 48 3.71 1.55 -1.08
C LEU A 48 3.08 2.86 -1.55
N TYR A 49 1.81 3.06 -1.19
CA TYR A 49 1.10 4.29 -1.56
C TYR A 49 1.68 5.51 -0.85
N SER A 50 1.62 6.69 -1.47
CA SER A 50 2.17 7.91 -0.89
C SER A 50 1.54 8.21 0.48
N VAL A 51 2.38 8.54 1.46
CA VAL A 51 1.91 8.93 2.81
C VAL A 51 1.12 10.22 2.75
N GLU A 52 1.49 11.14 1.86
CA GLU A 52 0.86 12.46 1.70
C GLU A 52 -0.59 12.34 1.22
N ASP A 53 -0.92 11.25 0.52
CA ASP A 53 -2.25 10.96 0.00
C ASP A 53 -3.09 10.08 0.95
N MET A 54 -2.63 9.89 2.19
CA MET A 54 -3.30 9.06 3.20
C MET A 54 -3.64 9.84 4.46
N VAL A 55 -4.83 9.58 4.98
CA VAL A 55 -5.28 10.06 6.29
C VAL A 55 -5.64 8.86 7.15
N ALA A 56 -4.97 8.73 8.29
CA ALA A 56 -5.29 7.72 9.30
C ALA A 56 -6.13 8.36 10.41
N VAL A 57 -7.26 7.74 10.74
CA VAL A 57 -8.13 8.14 11.85
C VAL A 57 -8.32 6.96 12.81
N PRO A 58 -8.54 7.20 14.12
CA PRO A 58 -8.91 6.14 15.03
C PRO A 58 -10.17 5.42 14.54
N ALA A 59 -10.20 4.09 14.71
CA ALA A 59 -11.43 3.35 14.46
C ALA A 59 -12.51 3.81 15.43
N MET A 60 -13.74 3.97 14.94
CA MET A 60 -14.89 4.17 15.80
C MET A 60 -15.03 2.94 16.70
N GLN A 61 -15.09 3.14 18.01
CA GLN A 61 -15.36 2.05 18.94
C GLN A 61 -16.88 1.82 18.94
N GLU A 62 -17.29 0.59 18.67
CA GLU A 62 -18.68 0.13 18.78
C GLU A 62 -19.09 -0.06 20.26
#